data_AF-A0A4Q3A375-F1
#
_entry.id   AF-A0A4Q3A375-F1
#
_cell.length_a   1.000
_cell.length_b   1.000
_cell.length_c   1.000
_cell.angle_alpha   90.00
_cell.angle_beta   90.00
_cell.angle_gamma   90.00
#
_symmetry.space_group_name_H-M   'P 1'
#
loop_
_entity.id
_entity.type
_entity.pdbx_description
1 polymer ?
#
loop_
_entity_poly.entity_id
_entity_poly.type
_entity_poly.pdbx_seq_one_letter_code
_entity_poly.pdbx_strand_id
1 'polypeptide(L)'
;MKRADFPEPVKALVAELKRLPGVGPRSAERIAVWLLQSTKSNSATLAESLLLAKEKVRPCPTCGFFATAEGCEVCDDAARDDHTLCVVEQATDVLPLERSGAFRGRYHCLGGKLSPLDRVSPDDLRIP
;
A
#
# COMPACT_ATOMS: atom_id res chain seq x y z
N MET A 1 -28.82 24.30 23.55
CA MET A 1 -27.51 24.16 24.25
C MET A 1 -26.55 23.43 23.30
N LYS A 2 -25.47 24.09 22.82
CA LYS A 2 -24.47 23.40 21.98
C LYS A 2 -23.77 22.37 22.86
N ARG A 3 -23.80 21.09 22.46
CA ARG A 3 -23.01 20.04 23.12
C ARG A 3 -21.53 20.33 22.83
N ALA A 4 -20.68 20.14 23.82
CA ALA A 4 -19.24 20.16 23.61
C ALA A 4 -18.88 19.04 22.62
N ASP A 5 -18.03 19.37 21.66
CA ASP A 5 -17.64 18.49 20.56
C ASP A 5 -16.21 18.85 20.12
N PHE A 6 -15.57 17.98 19.34
CA PHE A 6 -14.23 18.22 18.84
C PHE A 6 -14.14 19.49 17.99
N PRO A 7 -13.02 20.25 18.06
CA PRO A 7 -12.79 21.37 17.17
C PRO A 7 -12.60 20.88 15.73
N GLU A 8 -12.87 21.75 14.76
CA GLU A 8 -12.93 21.40 13.34
C GLU A 8 -11.69 20.65 12.80
N PRO A 9 -10.43 21.02 13.15
CA PRO A 9 -9.25 20.30 12.67
C PRO A 9 -9.22 18.82 13.10
N VAL A 10 -9.75 18.50 14.29
CA VAL A 10 -9.81 17.12 14.79
C VAL A 10 -10.87 16.33 14.05
N LYS A 11 -12.02 16.96 13.73
CA LYS A 11 -13.07 16.34 12.92
C LYS A 11 -12.57 16.00 11.52
N ALA A 12 -11.82 16.91 10.90
CA ALA A 12 -11.20 16.67 9.60
C ALA A 12 -10.22 15.48 9.65
N LEU A 13 -9.34 15.42 10.66
CA LEU A 13 -8.43 14.29 10.85
C LEU A 13 -9.19 12.96 11.04
N VAL A 14 -10.23 12.95 11.87
CA VAL A 14 -11.08 11.76 12.06
C VAL A 14 -11.75 11.34 10.76
N ALA A 15 -12.24 12.28 9.95
CA ALA A 15 -12.86 11.98 8.66
C ALA A 15 -11.89 11.31 7.68
N GLU A 16 -10.65 11.77 7.59
CA GLU A 16 -9.64 11.13 6.73
C GLU A 16 -9.22 9.76 7.26
N LEU A 17 -9.02 9.61 8.58
CA LEU A 17 -8.68 8.31 9.17
C LEU A 17 -9.78 7.26 8.95
N LYS A 18 -11.06 7.67 8.95
CA LYS A 18 -12.20 6.76 8.69
C LYS A 18 -12.25 6.21 7.26
N ARG A 19 -11.54 6.82 6.31
CA ARG A 19 -11.46 6.32 4.92
C ARG A 19 -10.51 5.16 4.78
N LEU A 20 -9.65 4.92 5.76
CA LEU A 20 -8.69 3.82 5.72
C LEU A 20 -9.41 2.48 5.91
N PRO A 21 -9.03 1.44 5.14
CA PRO A 21 -9.62 0.12 5.29
C PRO A 21 -9.39 -0.41 6.70
N GLY A 22 -10.47 -0.92 7.33
CA GLY A 22 -10.43 -1.45 8.70
C GLY A 22 -10.52 -0.40 9.82
N VAL A 23 -10.61 0.90 9.50
CA VAL A 23 -10.71 1.97 10.52
C VAL A 23 -12.14 2.48 10.65
N GLY A 24 -12.86 1.99 11.67
CA GLY A 24 -14.20 2.50 12.02
C GLY A 24 -14.17 3.85 12.76
N PRO A 25 -15.36 4.50 12.95
CA PRO A 25 -15.47 5.82 13.58
C PRO A 25 -14.77 5.92 14.95
N ARG A 26 -15.01 4.95 15.83
CA ARG A 26 -14.39 4.90 17.17
C ARG A 26 -12.87 4.73 17.13
N SER A 27 -12.37 3.96 16.16
CA SER A 27 -10.92 3.76 16.00
C SER A 27 -10.26 5.03 15.47
N ALA A 28 -10.89 5.71 14.51
CA ALA A 28 -10.39 6.98 13.96
C ALA A 28 -10.30 8.07 15.03
N GLU A 29 -11.34 8.24 15.86
CA GLU A 29 -11.31 9.18 16.99
C GLU A 29 -10.17 8.86 17.96
N ARG A 30 -10.01 7.58 18.33
CA ARG A 30 -8.91 7.14 19.22
C ARG A 30 -7.54 7.44 18.63
N ILE A 31 -7.34 7.18 17.34
CA ILE A 31 -6.08 7.48 16.64
C ILE A 31 -5.83 8.98 16.60
N ALA A 32 -6.84 9.79 16.24
CA ALA A 32 -6.72 11.24 16.17
C ALA A 32 -6.33 11.85 17.51
N VAL A 33 -6.99 11.45 18.60
CA VAL A 33 -6.67 11.92 19.96
C VAL A 33 -5.25 11.47 20.36
N TRP A 34 -4.87 10.23 20.04
CA TRP A 34 -3.52 9.73 20.33
C TRP A 34 -2.43 10.52 19.60
N LEU A 35 -2.62 10.85 18.32
CA LEU A 35 -1.70 11.67 17.51
C LEU A 35 -1.55 13.12 18.01
N LEU A 36 -2.54 13.63 18.75
CA LEU A 36 -2.52 14.99 19.29
C LEU A 36 -1.91 15.07 20.69
N GLN A 37 -2.09 14.04 21.50
CA GLN A 37 -1.79 14.09 22.93
C GLN A 37 -0.59 13.25 23.34
N SER A 38 -0.23 12.23 22.57
CA SER A 38 0.86 11.34 22.96
C SER A 38 2.21 11.98 22.67
N THR A 39 3.04 12.13 23.70
CA THR A 39 4.46 12.50 23.54
C THR A 39 5.27 11.47 22.74
N LYS A 40 4.74 10.24 22.60
CA LYS A 40 5.30 9.20 21.74
C LYS A 40 4.82 9.29 20.29
N SER A 41 3.78 10.08 20.01
CA SER A 41 3.34 10.31 18.63
C SER A 41 4.26 11.31 17.96
N ASN A 42 4.70 10.99 16.75
CA ASN A 42 5.39 11.92 15.88
C ASN A 42 4.56 12.13 14.62
N SER A 43 3.51 12.93 14.77
CA SER A 43 2.54 13.22 13.71
C SER A 43 3.17 13.87 12.48
N ALA A 44 4.24 14.65 12.68
CA ALA A 44 5.00 15.25 11.58
C ALA A 44 5.71 14.17 10.74
N THR A 45 6.45 13.27 11.38
CA THR A 45 7.14 12.18 10.68
C THR A 45 6.16 11.22 10.01
N LEU A 46 4.99 10.94 10.61
CA LEU A 46 3.95 10.16 9.94
C LEU A 46 3.46 10.86 8.66
N ALA A 47 3.16 12.16 8.72
CA ALA A 47 2.73 12.93 7.56
C ALA A 47 3.80 12.94 6.45
N GLU A 48 5.05 13.17 6.80
CA GLU A 48 6.18 13.12 5.85
C GLU A 48 6.32 11.74 5.21
N SER A 49 6.20 10.66 6.00
CA SER A 49 6.34 9.29 5.51
C SER A 49 5.21 8.94 4.53
N LEU A 50 3.99 9.40 4.80
CA LEU A 50 2.84 9.23 3.90
C LEU A 50 3.08 9.95 2.56
N LEU A 51 3.55 11.20 2.60
CA LEU A 51 3.83 11.98 1.39
C LEU A 51 4.99 11.37 0.59
N LEU A 52 6.09 11.02 1.28
CA LEU A 52 7.27 10.44 0.65
C LEU A 52 6.95 9.10 -0.02
N ALA A 53 6.22 8.21 0.67
CA ALA A 53 5.82 6.93 0.08
C ALA A 53 4.95 7.14 -1.17
N LYS A 54 4.01 8.09 -1.13
CA LYS A 54 3.15 8.41 -2.28
C LYS A 54 3.93 8.99 -3.46
N GLU A 55 4.98 9.75 -3.19
CA GLU A 55 5.83 10.37 -4.21
C GLU A 55 6.81 9.37 -4.83
N LYS A 56 7.46 8.55 -4.00
CA LYS A 56 8.61 7.74 -4.42
C LYS A 56 8.25 6.33 -4.86
N VAL A 57 7.17 5.74 -4.32
CA VAL A 57 6.80 4.37 -4.63
C VAL A 57 5.95 4.33 -5.90
N ARG A 58 6.39 3.51 -6.85
CA ARG A 58 5.73 3.28 -8.13
C ARG A 58 5.75 1.79 -8.49
N PRO A 59 4.90 1.33 -9.40
CA PRO A 59 5.00 -0.03 -9.92
C PRO A 59 6.31 -0.21 -10.72
N CYS A 60 6.98 -1.34 -10.52
CA CYS A 60 8.14 -1.73 -11.32
C CYS A 60 7.71 -1.86 -12.79
N PRO A 61 8.42 -1.22 -13.74
CA PRO A 61 8.07 -1.32 -15.15
C PRO A 61 8.16 -2.77 -15.66
N THR A 62 9.07 -3.57 -15.12
CA THR A 62 9.26 -4.98 -15.48
C THR A 62 8.17 -5.85 -14.85
N CYS A 63 8.20 -6.05 -13.53
CA CYS A 63 7.37 -7.05 -12.86
C CYS A 63 6.11 -6.51 -12.17
N GLY A 64 5.90 -5.20 -12.07
CA GLY A 64 4.73 -4.61 -11.43
C GLY A 64 4.75 -4.63 -9.89
N PHE A 65 5.81 -5.13 -9.25
CA PHE A 65 6.00 -5.03 -7.80
C PHE A 65 6.28 -3.57 -7.36
N PHE A 66 6.27 -3.28 -6.06
CA PHE A 66 6.63 -1.95 -5.57
C PHE A 66 8.11 -1.64 -5.87
N ALA A 67 8.35 -0.45 -6.42
CA ALA A 67 9.66 0.03 -6.89
C ALA A 67 9.87 1.50 -6.53
N THR A 68 11.13 1.94 -6.54
CA THR A 68 11.52 3.34 -6.44
C THR A 68 12.11 3.84 -7.77
N ALA A 69 12.83 4.98 -7.72
CA ALA A 69 13.60 5.49 -8.84
C ALA A 69 14.56 4.46 -9.45
N GLU A 70 15.14 3.62 -8.58
CA GLU A 70 16.28 2.75 -8.86
C GLU A 70 15.89 1.39 -9.43
N GLY A 71 14.62 0.99 -9.31
CA GLY A 71 14.15 -0.35 -9.68
C GLY A 71 13.38 -1.01 -8.54
N CYS A 72 13.24 -2.33 -8.61
CA CYS A 72 12.71 -3.11 -7.49
C CYS A 72 13.69 -4.23 -7.13
N GLU A 73 13.80 -4.49 -5.83
CA GLU A 73 14.76 -5.44 -5.27
C GLU A 73 14.64 -6.85 -5.89
N VAL A 74 13.44 -7.24 -6.32
CA VAL A 74 13.19 -8.52 -6.99
C VAL A 74 13.82 -8.58 -8.38
N CYS A 75 13.72 -7.53 -9.19
CA CYS A 75 14.26 -7.53 -10.55
C CYS A 75 15.77 -7.26 -10.57
N ASP A 76 16.26 -6.51 -9.60
CA ASP A 76 17.67 -6.10 -9.55
C ASP A 76 18.57 -7.16 -8.88
N ASP A 77 17.97 -8.15 -8.21
CA ASP A 77 18.69 -9.27 -7.61
C ASP A 77 19.19 -10.25 -8.68
N ALA A 78 20.52 -10.35 -8.82
CA ALA A 78 21.20 -11.24 -9.77
C ALA A 78 21.27 -12.71 -9.30
N ALA A 79 20.93 -13.00 -8.03
CA ALA A 79 20.94 -14.36 -7.50
C ALA A 79 19.66 -15.15 -7.82
N ARG A 80 18.66 -14.50 -8.42
CA ARG A 80 17.37 -15.12 -8.76
C ARG A 80 17.43 -15.96 -10.02
N ASP A 81 16.54 -16.96 -10.06
CA ASP A 81 16.36 -17.81 -11.23
C ASP A 81 15.54 -17.10 -12.32
N ASP A 82 16.16 -16.87 -13.47
CA ASP A 82 15.54 -16.25 -14.64
C ASP A 82 14.70 -17.23 -15.49
N HIS A 83 14.71 -18.52 -15.18
CA HIS A 83 13.94 -19.53 -15.91
C HIS A 83 12.53 -19.75 -15.34
N THR A 84 12.25 -19.22 -14.15
CA THR A 84 10.97 -19.43 -13.46
C THR A 84 10.28 -18.10 -13.14
N LEU A 85 9.04 -17.94 -13.61
CA LEU A 85 8.21 -16.77 -13.36
C LEU A 85 6.96 -17.13 -12.56
N CYS A 86 6.78 -16.51 -11.40
CA CYS A 86 5.55 -16.61 -10.60
C CYS A 86 4.63 -15.44 -10.91
N VAL A 87 3.51 -15.72 -11.58
CA VAL A 87 2.48 -14.72 -11.88
C VAL A 87 1.54 -14.59 -10.69
N VAL A 88 1.31 -13.37 -10.23
CA VAL A 88 0.45 -13.05 -9.08
C VAL A 88 -0.59 -11.99 -9.44
N GLU A 89 -1.71 -11.97 -8.70
CA GLU A 89 -2.81 -11.02 -8.95
C GLU A 89 -2.37 -9.59 -8.61
N GLN A 90 -1.87 -9.39 -7.38
CA GLN A 90 -1.50 -8.09 -6.84
C GLN A 90 -0.02 -8.06 -6.40
N ALA A 91 0.60 -6.88 -6.39
CA ALA A 91 1.97 -6.71 -5.91
C ALA A 91 2.14 -7.19 -4.44
N THR A 92 1.10 -7.09 -3.62
CA THR A 92 1.11 -7.53 -2.23
C THR A 92 1.23 -9.04 -2.07
N ASP A 93 0.86 -9.82 -3.09
CA ASP A 93 0.91 -11.29 -3.07
C ASP A 93 2.36 -11.82 -3.14
N VAL A 94 3.30 -10.99 -3.61
CA VAL A 94 4.74 -11.29 -3.59
C VAL A 94 5.26 -11.38 -2.16
N LEU A 95 4.77 -10.53 -1.24
CA LEU A 95 5.36 -10.39 0.09
C LEU A 95 5.26 -11.66 0.96
N PRO A 96 4.14 -12.42 0.98
CA PRO A 96 4.09 -13.71 1.66
C PRO A 96 5.00 -14.77 1.03
N LEU A 97 5.09 -14.81 -0.30
CA LEU A 97 5.94 -15.76 -1.02
C LEU A 97 7.42 -15.53 -0.70
N GLU A 98 7.86 -14.27 -0.74
CA GLU A 98 9.21 -13.88 -0.32
C GLU A 98 9.50 -14.22 1.14
N ARG A 99 8.56 -13.91 2.05
CA ARG A 99 8.70 -14.24 3.47
C ARG A 99 8.83 -15.74 3.75
N SER A 100 8.28 -16.59 2.88
CA SER A 100 8.40 -18.04 3.01
C SER A 100 9.79 -18.57 2.65
N GLY A 101 10.55 -17.83 1.81
CA GLY A 101 11.84 -18.28 1.26
C GLY A 101 11.75 -19.49 0.32
N ALA A 102 10.54 -19.96 0.00
CA ALA A 102 10.32 -21.17 -0.79
C ALA A 102 10.46 -20.93 -2.31
N PHE A 103 10.41 -19.69 -2.76
CA PHE A 103 10.50 -19.32 -4.17
C PHE A 103 11.72 -18.42 -4.42
N ARG A 104 12.48 -18.72 -5.47
CA ARG A 104 13.71 -18.00 -5.85
C ARG A 104 13.69 -17.43 -7.27
N GLY A 105 12.58 -17.60 -7.98
CA GLY A 105 12.43 -17.08 -9.33
C GLY A 105 12.03 -15.60 -9.35
N ARG A 106 11.62 -15.15 -10.53
CA ARG A 106 11.07 -13.80 -10.76
C ARG A 106 9.56 -13.79 -10.54
N TYR A 107 8.98 -12.59 -10.34
CA TYR A 107 7.53 -12.42 -10.28
C TYR A 107 7.02 -11.59 -11.45
N HIS A 108 5.72 -11.70 -11.69
CA HIS A 108 4.98 -10.78 -12.52
C HIS A 108 3.61 -10.50 -11.89
N CYS A 109 3.37 -9.24 -11.56
CA CYS A 109 2.14 -8.77 -10.92
C CYS A 109 1.18 -8.26 -11.99
N LEU A 110 0.02 -8.90 -12.10
CA LEU A 110 -1.00 -8.55 -13.10
C LEU A 110 -1.68 -7.20 -12.79
N GLY A 111 -1.70 -6.79 -11.52
CA GLY A 111 -2.34 -5.56 -11.07
C GLY A 111 -3.86 -5.71 -10.86
N GLY A 112 -4.37 -6.93 -10.86
CA GLY A 112 -5.79 -7.21 -10.88
C GLY A 112 -6.10 -8.62 -11.34
N LYS A 113 -7.40 -8.90 -11.40
CA LYS A 113 -7.98 -10.10 -12.00
C LYS A 113 -9.02 -9.70 -13.02
N LEU A 114 -9.31 -10.62 -13.95
CA LEU A 114 -10.44 -10.46 -14.85
C LEU A 114 -11.73 -10.43 -14.03
N SER A 115 -12.53 -9.39 -14.25
CA SER A 115 -13.82 -9.21 -13.57
C SER A 115 -14.82 -8.59 -14.54
N PRO A 116 -15.63 -9.41 -15.24
CA PRO A 116 -16.66 -8.91 -16.14
C PRO A 116 -17.69 -8.01 -15.44
N LEU A 117 -17.97 -8.27 -14.15
CA LEU A 117 -18.89 -7.47 -13.35
C LEU A 117 -18.35 -6.05 -13.11
N ASP A 118 -17.04 -5.94 -12.90
CA ASP A 118 -16.34 -4.66 -12.72
C ASP A 118 -15.82 -4.08 -14.04
N ARG A 119 -16.15 -4.72 -15.17
CA ARG A 119 -15.69 -4.37 -16.52
C ARG A 119 -14.16 -4.36 -16.69
N VAL A 120 -13.46 -5.23 -15.96
CA VAL A 120 -12.01 -5.42 -16.08
C VAL A 120 -11.72 -6.50 -17.12
N SER A 121 -11.04 -6.10 -18.19
CA SER A 121 -10.61 -6.92 -19.33
C SER A 121 -9.11 -7.24 -19.27
N PRO A 122 -8.58 -8.13 -20.13
CA PRO A 122 -7.14 -8.40 -20.17
C PRO A 122 -6.27 -7.16 -20.42
N ASP A 123 -6.77 -6.20 -21.21
CA ASP A 123 -6.05 -4.96 -21.54
C ASP A 123 -5.92 -4.02 -20.33
N ASP A 124 -6.75 -4.21 -19.31
CA ASP A 124 -6.67 -3.48 -18.03
C ASP A 124 -5.65 -4.10 -17.07
N LEU A 125 -5.13 -5.29 -17.40
CA LEU A 125 -4.14 -6.02 -16.63
C LEU A 125 -2.77 -5.91 -17.29
N ARG A 126 -1.71 -6.19 -16.53
CA ARG A 126 -0.35 -6.29 -17.07
C ARG A 126 -0.16 -7.64 -17.76
N ILE A 127 -0.99 -8.00 -18.74
CA ILE A 127 -0.82 -9.22 -19.53
C ILE A 127 -0.07 -8.84 -20.82
N PRO A 128 1.11 -9.43 -21.11
CA PRO A 128 1.87 -9.15 -22.33
C PRO A 128 1.21 -9.71 -23.59
#